data_AF-A0AAJ0AT64-F1
#
_entry.id   AF-A0AAJ0AT64-F1
#
_cell.length_a   1.000
_cell.length_b   1.000
_cell.length_c   1.000
_cell.angle_alpha   90.00
_cell.angle_beta   90.00
_cell.angle_gamma   90.00
#
_symmetry.space_group_name_H-M   'P 1'
#
loop_
_entity.id
_entity.type
_entity.pdbx_description
1 polymer ?
#
loop_
_entity_poly.entity_id
_entity_poly.type
_entity_poly.pdbx_seq_one_letter_code
_entity_poly.pdbx_strand_id
1 'polypeptide(L)'
;MYASILLTSLLAAGGAHAAVAQGSWGVRADYTRCDTTTPLEVVLDGASSQSSPSPNITDFSIPAPFSGSLVIKVAGAVGYGSPYPPQQVGVEVFAAATAGDPGAWANATVTPGVGQPASVAQIAWNTRSDVTVAPKEGETVSLETIFDGGSLVVYYCGLPEAGGPVA
;
A
#
# COMPACT_ATOMS: atom_id res chain seq x y z
N MET A 1 16.47 55.22 18.30
CA MET A 1 15.47 54.20 17.91
C MET A 1 16.02 53.50 16.68
N TYR A 2 16.61 52.32 16.84
CA TYR A 2 17.21 51.57 15.73
C TYR A 2 16.52 50.21 15.63
N ALA A 3 16.17 49.86 14.39
CA ALA A 3 15.19 48.85 14.01
C ALA A 3 15.65 47.42 14.28
N SER A 4 14.75 46.62 14.88
CA SER A 4 14.88 45.17 14.95
C SER A 4 14.48 44.57 13.59
N ILE A 5 15.45 44.10 12.82
CA ILE A 5 15.20 43.26 11.65
C ILE A 5 15.05 41.83 12.16
N LEU A 6 13.80 41.38 12.28
CA LEU A 6 13.47 39.98 12.49
C LEU A 6 13.81 39.23 11.19
N LEU A 7 14.96 38.55 11.18
CA LEU A 7 15.31 37.60 10.14
C LEU A 7 14.37 36.39 10.28
N THR A 8 13.38 36.34 9.41
CA THR A 8 12.53 35.19 9.14
C THR A 8 13.39 34.13 8.45
N SER A 9 13.98 33.22 9.24
CA SER A 9 14.59 32.01 8.68
C SER A 9 13.49 31.12 8.11
N LEU A 10 13.43 31.10 6.78
CA LEU A 10 12.73 30.14 5.94
C LEU A 10 12.80 28.74 6.56
N LEU A 11 11.63 28.17 6.88
CA LEU A 11 11.48 26.72 6.94
C LEU A 11 11.69 26.21 5.52
N ALA A 12 12.88 25.69 5.24
CA ALA A 12 13.07 24.84 4.07
C ALA A 12 12.10 23.66 4.24
N ALA A 13 11.07 23.64 3.41
CA ALA A 13 10.20 22.49 3.23
C ALA A 13 11.06 21.35 2.65
N GLY A 14 11.73 20.63 3.54
CA GLY A 14 12.27 19.33 3.22
C GLY A 14 11.08 18.44 2.90
N GLY A 15 10.92 18.11 1.61
CA GLY A 15 10.13 16.95 1.22
C GLY A 15 10.75 15.75 1.92
N ALA A 16 10.19 15.38 3.06
CA ALA A 16 10.60 14.22 3.80
C ALA A 16 10.10 13.01 3.03
N HIS A 17 10.89 12.51 2.09
CA HIS A 17 10.87 11.09 1.79
C HIS A 17 11.32 10.42 3.09
N ALA A 18 10.40 9.81 3.83
CA ALA A 18 10.76 9.01 4.98
C ALA A 18 11.79 7.99 4.48
N ALA A 19 13.01 8.04 5.01
CA ALA A 19 14.04 7.10 4.64
C ALA A 19 13.52 5.70 4.99
N VAL A 20 13.31 4.86 3.98
CA VAL A 20 12.86 3.48 4.18
C VAL A 20 13.95 2.75 4.94
N ALA A 21 13.63 2.33 6.17
CA ALA A 21 14.57 1.56 6.98
C ALA A 21 14.78 0.19 6.32
N GLN A 22 16.04 -0.21 6.19
CA GLN A 22 16.40 -1.48 5.58
C GLN A 22 15.71 -2.64 6.30
N GLY A 23 15.17 -3.59 5.54
CA GLY A 23 14.46 -4.77 6.08
C GLY A 23 13.13 -4.46 6.77
N SER A 24 12.64 -3.21 6.69
CA SER A 24 11.33 -2.82 7.22
C SER A 24 10.28 -2.87 6.13
N TRP A 25 9.20 -3.60 6.39
CA TRP A 25 8.16 -3.90 5.40
C TRP A 25 6.78 -3.51 5.87
N GLY A 26 5.98 -2.98 4.95
CA GLY A 26 4.60 -2.61 5.21
C GLY A 26 3.69 -2.75 4.00
N VAL A 27 2.39 -2.69 4.28
CA VAL A 27 1.35 -2.59 3.26
C VAL A 27 0.42 -1.46 3.67
N ARG A 28 0.25 -0.48 2.81
CA ARG A 28 -0.77 0.57 2.95
C ARG A 28 -1.92 0.26 2.01
N ALA A 29 -3.11 0.11 2.56
CA ALA A 29 -4.35 0.10 1.80
C ALA A 29 -5.00 1.48 1.88
N ASP A 30 -5.13 2.13 0.72
CA ASP A 30 -5.79 3.42 0.56
C ASP A 30 -7.09 3.22 -0.21
N TYR A 31 -8.21 3.37 0.48
CA TYR A 31 -9.56 3.28 -0.06
C TYR A 31 -10.32 4.60 0.15
N THR A 32 -9.59 5.71 0.25
CA THR A 32 -10.15 7.07 0.41
C THR A 32 -11.01 7.51 -0.78
N ARG A 33 -10.77 6.91 -1.96
CA ARG A 33 -11.53 7.18 -3.19
C ARG A 33 -12.78 6.32 -3.35
N CYS A 34 -13.01 5.37 -2.43
CA CYS A 34 -14.22 4.57 -2.45
C CYS A 34 -15.42 5.36 -1.91
N ASP A 35 -16.61 4.98 -2.37
CA ASP A 35 -17.85 5.53 -1.82
C ASP A 35 -17.92 5.25 -0.30
N THR A 36 -18.27 6.28 0.46
CA THR A 36 -18.33 6.24 1.93
C THR A 36 -19.68 5.74 2.45
N THR A 37 -20.65 5.50 1.57
CA THR A 37 -21.97 4.96 1.95
C THR A 37 -21.89 3.55 2.54
N THR A 38 -20.92 2.75 2.12
CA THR A 38 -20.70 1.38 2.61
C THR A 38 -19.43 1.35 3.47
N PRO A 39 -19.51 1.02 4.77
CA PRO A 39 -18.33 0.87 5.61
C PRO A 39 -17.44 -0.26 5.07
N LEU A 40 -16.19 0.07 4.73
CA LEU A 40 -15.19 -0.88 4.22
C LEU A 40 -14.14 -1.18 5.28
N GLU A 41 -13.65 -2.41 5.24
CA GLU A 41 -12.56 -2.91 6.07
C GLU A 41 -11.59 -3.68 5.18
N VAL A 42 -10.30 -3.47 5.39
CA VAL A 42 -9.24 -4.23 4.75
C VAL A 42 -8.61 -5.18 5.77
N VAL A 43 -8.30 -6.38 5.32
CA VAL A 43 -7.69 -7.43 6.15
C VAL A 43 -6.48 -7.98 5.41
N LEU A 44 -5.33 -7.96 6.06
CA LEU A 44 -4.12 -8.64 5.59
C LEU A 44 -3.84 -9.85 6.48
N ASP A 45 -3.96 -11.04 5.90
CA ASP A 45 -3.63 -12.26 6.63
C ASP A 45 -2.16 -12.30 7.02
N GLY A 46 -1.87 -12.69 8.26
CA GLY A 46 -0.53 -12.78 8.83
C GLY A 46 0.13 -11.44 9.21
N ALA A 47 -0.54 -10.29 9.07
CA ALA A 47 0.04 -9.01 9.46
C ALA A 47 0.38 -8.96 10.97
N SER A 48 1.51 -8.36 11.33
CA SER A 48 1.96 -8.26 12.72
C SER A 48 1.20 -7.20 13.52
N SER A 49 0.84 -6.10 12.85
CA SER A 49 0.03 -5.04 13.42
C SER A 49 -0.69 -4.27 12.32
N GLN A 50 -1.74 -3.57 12.70
CA GLN A 50 -2.49 -2.65 11.84
C GLN A 50 -2.69 -1.30 12.53
N SER A 51 -2.76 -0.24 11.75
CA SER A 51 -3.11 1.11 12.22
C SER A 51 -3.93 1.85 11.17
N SER A 52 -4.79 2.77 11.61
CA SER A 52 -5.62 3.59 10.73
C SER A 52 -5.24 5.06 10.91
N PRO A 53 -4.20 5.54 10.21
CA PRO A 53 -3.68 6.90 10.41
C PRO A 53 -4.66 7.99 9.99
N SER A 54 -5.60 7.66 9.10
CA SER A 54 -6.70 8.54 8.69
C SER A 54 -7.90 7.70 8.23
N PRO A 55 -9.10 8.28 8.09
CA PRO A 55 -10.24 7.58 7.54
C PRO A 55 -9.91 6.95 6.19
N ASN A 56 -10.28 5.68 6.02
CA ASN A 56 -10.09 4.93 4.79
C ASN A 56 -8.63 4.72 4.33
N ILE A 57 -7.68 4.86 5.26
CA ILE A 57 -6.30 4.39 5.09
C ILE A 57 -5.99 3.42 6.21
N THR A 58 -5.46 2.26 5.87
CA THR A 58 -4.97 1.28 6.85
C THR A 58 -3.56 0.84 6.49
N ASP A 59 -2.66 0.96 7.46
CA ASP A 59 -1.27 0.55 7.34
C ASP A 59 -1.05 -0.73 8.13
N PHE A 60 -0.41 -1.70 7.51
CA PHE A 60 -0.01 -2.97 8.09
C PHE A 60 1.51 -3.04 8.18
N SER A 61 2.02 -3.52 9.31
CA SER A 61 3.41 -3.92 9.45
C SER A 61 3.53 -5.43 9.26
N ILE A 62 4.48 -5.86 8.43
CA ILE A 62 4.70 -7.27 8.11
C ILE A 62 6.17 -7.66 8.37
N PRO A 63 6.44 -8.90 8.80
CA PRO A 63 7.80 -9.37 9.01
C PRO A 63 8.49 -9.68 7.67
N ALA A 64 9.80 -9.96 7.72
CA ALA A 64 10.50 -10.67 6.67
C ALA A 64 11.04 -11.99 7.25
N PRO A 65 10.81 -13.15 6.62
CA PRO A 65 9.95 -13.37 5.45
C PRO A 65 8.45 -13.24 5.76
N PHE A 66 7.63 -13.06 4.72
CA PHE A 66 6.18 -12.98 4.83
C PHE A 66 5.47 -13.50 3.58
N SER A 67 4.31 -14.12 3.76
CA SER A 67 3.38 -14.47 2.69
C SER A 67 1.96 -14.28 3.22
N GLY A 68 1.20 -13.40 2.59
CA GLY A 68 -0.16 -13.07 3.02
C GLY A 68 -1.00 -12.52 1.88
N SER A 69 -2.30 -12.38 2.13
CA SER A 69 -3.25 -11.85 1.15
C SER A 69 -4.04 -10.69 1.77
N LEU A 70 -4.00 -9.55 1.09
CA LEU A 70 -4.81 -8.38 1.41
C LEU A 70 -6.14 -8.48 0.66
N VAL A 71 -7.23 -8.35 1.41
CA VAL A 71 -8.60 -8.31 0.88
C VAL A 71 -9.35 -7.11 1.43
N ILE A 72 -10.23 -6.54 0.62
CA ILE A 72 -11.20 -5.52 1.05
C ILE A 72 -12.59 -6.13 1.12
N LYS A 73 -13.31 -5.87 2.20
CA LYS A 73 -14.66 -6.38 2.46
C LYS A 73 -15.53 -5.32 3.12
N VAL A 74 -16.83 -5.60 3.22
CA VAL A 74 -17.73 -4.80 4.04
C VAL A 74 -17.36 -5.00 5.51
N ALA A 75 -17.25 -3.90 6.26
CA ALA A 75 -16.84 -3.94 7.65
C ALA A 75 -17.78 -4.81 8.49
N GLY A 76 -17.21 -5.70 9.30
CA GLY A 76 -17.97 -6.63 10.15
C GLY A 76 -18.63 -7.80 9.40
N ALA A 77 -18.44 -7.92 8.07
CA ALA A 77 -18.90 -9.09 7.35
C ALA A 77 -18.14 -10.36 7.79
N VAL A 78 -18.88 -11.46 7.88
CA VAL A 78 -18.31 -12.80 8.12
C VAL A 78 -17.64 -13.29 6.83
N GLY A 79 -16.43 -13.82 6.95
CA GLY A 79 -15.63 -14.19 5.78
C GLY A 79 -15.36 -12.97 4.89
N TYR A 80 -15.66 -13.10 3.60
CA TYR A 80 -15.48 -12.04 2.61
C TYR A 80 -16.73 -11.16 2.40
N GLY A 81 -17.85 -11.46 3.07
CA GLY A 81 -19.14 -10.80 2.78
C GLY A 81 -19.76 -11.19 1.42
N SER A 82 -19.14 -12.14 0.72
CA SER A 82 -19.56 -12.70 -0.57
C SER A 82 -19.32 -14.22 -0.56
N PRO A 83 -20.16 -15.03 -1.23
CA PRO A 83 -19.89 -16.46 -1.42
C PRO A 83 -18.76 -16.72 -2.42
N TYR A 84 -18.33 -15.70 -3.17
CA TYR A 84 -17.24 -15.78 -4.13
C TYR A 84 -15.97 -15.13 -3.58
N PRO A 85 -14.78 -15.67 -3.92
CA PRO A 85 -13.52 -15.03 -3.57
C PRO A 85 -13.42 -13.62 -4.18
N PRO A 86 -13.19 -12.57 -3.37
CA PRO A 86 -13.00 -11.21 -3.88
C PRO A 86 -11.66 -11.11 -4.61
N GLN A 87 -11.44 -9.99 -5.28
CA GLN A 87 -10.10 -9.60 -5.75
C GLN A 87 -9.12 -9.56 -4.56
N GLN A 88 -7.94 -10.14 -4.74
CA GLN A 88 -6.93 -10.28 -3.68
C GLN A 88 -5.59 -9.67 -4.10
N VAL A 89 -4.87 -9.09 -3.15
CA VAL A 89 -3.48 -8.68 -3.34
C VAL A 89 -2.59 -9.57 -2.49
N GLY A 90 -2.00 -10.59 -3.12
CA GLY A 90 -0.98 -11.42 -2.50
C GLY A 90 0.30 -10.61 -2.30
N VAL A 91 0.89 -10.67 -1.13
CA VAL A 91 2.14 -9.99 -0.78
C VAL A 91 3.12 -11.04 -0.27
N GLU A 92 4.28 -11.08 -0.89
CA GLU A 92 5.37 -11.98 -0.55
C GLU A 92 6.64 -11.17 -0.30
N VAL A 93 7.24 -11.34 0.88
CA VAL A 93 8.54 -10.75 1.24
C VAL A 93 9.50 -11.89 1.49
N PHE A 94 10.61 -11.90 0.76
CA PHE A 94 11.60 -12.95 0.85
C PHE A 94 12.55 -12.73 2.03
N ALA A 95 13.12 -13.81 2.57
CA ALA A 95 14.13 -13.72 3.63
C ALA A 95 15.46 -13.11 3.13
N ALA A 96 15.69 -13.16 1.82
CA ALA A 96 16.82 -12.56 1.11
C ALA A 96 16.41 -12.31 -0.35
N ALA A 97 17.15 -11.45 -1.06
CA ALA A 97 16.94 -11.23 -2.49
C ALA A 97 16.91 -12.55 -3.28
N THR A 98 15.98 -12.68 -4.22
CA THR A 98 15.92 -13.80 -5.16
C THR A 98 17.15 -13.83 -6.08
N ALA A 99 17.35 -14.95 -6.78
CA ALA A 99 18.44 -15.06 -7.74
C ALA A 99 18.23 -14.08 -8.92
N GLY A 100 19.21 -13.20 -9.17
CA GLY A 100 19.18 -12.17 -10.22
C GLY A 100 20.11 -11.00 -9.87
N ASP A 101 20.45 -10.16 -10.85
CA ASP A 101 21.18 -8.91 -10.63
C ASP A 101 20.41 -7.72 -11.25
N PRO A 102 19.67 -6.91 -10.45
CA PRO A 102 19.40 -7.10 -9.02
C PRO A 102 18.29 -8.14 -8.75
N GLY A 103 18.42 -8.89 -7.66
CA GLY A 103 17.39 -9.82 -7.16
C GLY A 103 16.20 -9.10 -6.50
N ALA A 104 15.02 -9.71 -6.53
CA ALA A 104 13.82 -9.16 -5.92
C ALA A 104 13.75 -9.49 -4.42
N TRP A 105 13.36 -8.53 -3.60
CA TRP A 105 13.17 -8.68 -2.15
C TRP A 105 11.71 -8.90 -1.76
N ALA A 106 10.77 -8.42 -2.58
CA ALA A 106 9.36 -8.68 -2.39
C ALA A 106 8.60 -8.67 -3.73
N ASN A 107 7.46 -9.34 -3.76
CA ASN A 107 6.53 -9.38 -4.88
C ASN A 107 5.10 -9.13 -4.38
N ALA A 108 4.34 -8.36 -5.13
CA ALA A 108 2.93 -8.14 -4.92
C ALA A 108 2.16 -8.63 -6.15
N THR A 109 1.13 -9.46 -5.96
CA THR A 109 0.35 -10.04 -7.05
C THR A 109 -1.13 -9.75 -6.84
N VAL A 110 -1.77 -9.11 -7.81
CA VAL A 110 -3.22 -8.90 -7.81
C VAL A 110 -3.87 -10.06 -8.55
N THR A 111 -4.63 -10.87 -7.81
CA THR A 111 -5.42 -11.97 -8.38
C THR A 111 -6.87 -11.50 -8.58
N PRO A 112 -7.44 -11.64 -9.79
CA PRO A 112 -8.83 -11.31 -10.05
C PRO A 112 -9.80 -12.05 -9.13
N GLY A 113 -10.93 -11.42 -8.87
CA GLY A 113 -12.03 -12.02 -8.13
C GLY A 113 -13.33 -11.28 -8.39
N VAL A 114 -14.40 -11.75 -7.76
CA VAL A 114 -15.75 -11.18 -7.93
C VAL A 114 -16.43 -10.98 -6.58
N GLY A 115 -17.30 -9.97 -6.49
CA GLY A 115 -18.05 -9.66 -5.27
C GLY A 115 -17.28 -8.83 -4.24
N GLN A 116 -16.08 -8.32 -4.57
CA GLN A 116 -15.43 -7.28 -3.78
C GLN A 116 -16.27 -5.99 -3.76
N PRO A 117 -16.39 -5.31 -2.62
CA PRO A 117 -17.10 -4.03 -2.55
C PRO A 117 -16.31 -2.86 -3.17
N ALA A 118 -15.00 -3.04 -3.35
CA ALA A 118 -14.09 -2.06 -3.91
C ALA A 118 -13.01 -2.78 -4.73
N SER A 119 -12.71 -2.27 -5.92
CA SER A 119 -11.68 -2.84 -6.80
C SER A 119 -10.36 -2.10 -6.64
N VAL A 120 -9.25 -2.83 -6.73
CA VAL A 120 -7.89 -2.29 -6.80
C VAL A 120 -7.75 -1.49 -8.09
N ALA A 121 -7.45 -0.20 -7.95
CA ALA A 121 -7.13 0.69 -9.05
C ALA A 121 -5.65 0.59 -9.44
N GLN A 122 -4.76 0.49 -8.44
CA GLN A 122 -3.32 0.46 -8.66
C GLN A 122 -2.58 -0.11 -7.45
N ILE A 123 -1.44 -0.76 -7.72
CA ILE A 123 -0.42 -1.07 -6.72
C ILE A 123 0.92 -0.41 -7.09
N ALA A 124 1.68 -0.01 -6.08
CA ALA A 124 3.02 0.57 -6.23
C ALA A 124 3.87 0.30 -4.98
N TRP A 125 5.19 0.13 -5.13
CA TRP A 125 6.10 0.16 -3.99
C TRP A 125 6.54 1.61 -3.75
N ASN A 126 6.50 2.10 -2.50
CA ASN A 126 6.85 3.49 -2.21
C ASN A 126 8.32 3.85 -2.49
N THR A 127 9.19 2.84 -2.62
CA THR A 127 10.58 2.98 -3.05
C THR A 127 10.72 3.32 -4.53
N ARG A 128 9.67 3.14 -5.35
CA ARG A 128 9.63 3.48 -6.79
C ARG A 128 8.29 4.07 -7.20
N SER A 129 8.26 5.39 -7.38
CA SER A 129 7.08 6.08 -7.93
C SER A 129 6.94 5.96 -9.46
N ASP A 130 7.98 5.49 -10.16
CA ASP A 130 8.00 5.33 -11.61
C ASP A 130 7.43 4.00 -12.10
N VAL A 131 7.21 3.04 -11.18
CA VAL A 131 6.69 1.71 -11.51
C VAL A 131 5.39 1.46 -10.76
N THR A 132 4.30 1.41 -11.50
CA THR A 132 2.95 1.16 -10.99
C THR A 132 2.26 0.10 -11.82
N VAL A 133 1.41 -0.71 -11.20
CA VAL A 133 0.60 -1.71 -11.91
C VAL A 133 -0.87 -1.45 -11.65
N ALA A 134 -1.62 -1.22 -12.73
CA ALA A 134 -3.08 -1.16 -12.71
C ALA A 134 -3.63 -2.54 -13.12
N PRO A 135 -4.45 -3.19 -12.28
CA PRO A 135 -5.07 -4.47 -12.62
C PRO A 135 -5.96 -4.35 -13.86
N LYS A 136 -5.94 -5.38 -14.69
CA LYS A 136 -6.89 -5.55 -15.80
C LYS A 136 -7.93 -6.60 -15.43
N GLU A 137 -9.13 -6.43 -15.98
CA GLU A 137 -10.23 -7.35 -15.71
C GLU A 137 -9.86 -8.79 -16.13
N GLY A 138 -9.97 -9.74 -15.21
CA GLY A 138 -9.70 -11.15 -15.47
C GLY A 138 -8.21 -11.53 -15.58
N GLU A 139 -7.28 -10.59 -15.41
CA GLU A 139 -5.84 -10.86 -15.52
C GLU A 139 -5.12 -10.78 -14.16
N THR A 140 -4.28 -11.76 -13.88
CA THR A 140 -3.33 -11.68 -12.76
C THR A 140 -2.16 -10.81 -13.17
N VAL A 141 -1.83 -9.82 -12.33
CA VAL A 141 -0.70 -8.91 -12.54
C VAL A 141 0.21 -8.90 -11.32
N SER A 142 1.52 -8.74 -11.52
CA SER A 142 2.51 -8.72 -10.43
C SER A 142 3.43 -7.52 -10.50
N LEU A 143 3.98 -7.15 -9.35
CA LEU A 143 4.90 -6.05 -9.16
C LEU A 143 5.97 -6.42 -8.12
N GLU A 144 7.21 -6.49 -8.56
CA GLU A 144 8.37 -6.79 -7.72
C GLU A 144 9.10 -5.52 -7.28
N THR A 145 9.83 -5.62 -6.17
CA THR A 145 10.80 -4.61 -5.73
C THR A 145 12.17 -5.23 -5.50
N ILE A 146 13.21 -4.49 -5.90
CA ILE A 146 14.63 -4.83 -5.73
C ILE A 146 15.24 -4.16 -4.48
N PHE A 147 14.45 -3.37 -3.76
CA PHE A 147 14.88 -2.68 -2.55
C PHE A 147 14.62 -3.52 -1.31
N ASP A 148 15.60 -3.59 -0.41
CA ASP A 148 15.50 -4.27 0.89
C ASP A 148 14.74 -3.40 1.90
N GLY A 149 13.42 -3.42 1.80
CA GLY A 149 12.50 -2.64 2.61
C GLY A 149 11.61 -1.73 1.76
N GLY A 150 10.47 -1.35 2.33
CA GLY A 150 9.50 -0.47 1.69
C GLY A 150 8.07 -0.78 2.11
N SER A 151 7.14 -0.01 1.58
CA SER A 151 5.71 -0.27 1.74
C SER A 151 5.04 -0.44 0.39
N LEU A 152 4.27 -1.52 0.25
CA LEU A 152 3.35 -1.68 -0.87
C LEU A 152 2.15 -0.78 -0.62
N VAL A 153 1.89 0.14 -1.54
CA VAL A 153 0.69 0.98 -1.52
C VAL A 153 -0.33 0.41 -2.49
N VAL A 154 -1.51 0.09 -1.98
CA VAL A 154 -2.65 -0.46 -2.71
C VAL A 154 -3.76 0.58 -2.73
N TYR A 155 -4.04 1.14 -3.90
CA TYR A 155 -5.11 2.11 -4.09
C TYR A 155 -6.37 1.41 -4.57
N TYR A 156 -7.48 1.64 -3.89
CA TYR A 156 -8.81 1.14 -4.24
C TYR A 156 -9.69 2.26 -4.82
N CYS A 157 -10.58 1.88 -5.74
CA CYS A 157 -11.61 2.74 -6.37
C CYS A 157 -11.10 3.90 -7.23
N GLY A 158 -9.89 4.41 -7.03
CA GLY A 158 -9.30 5.45 -7.84
C GLY A 158 -7.86 5.76 -7.43
N LEU A 159 -7.16 6.52 -8.28
CA LEU A 159 -5.82 7.01 -7.98
C LEU A 159 -5.89 8.21 -7.01
N PRO A 160 -4.82 8.47 -6.23
CA PRO A 160 -4.72 9.70 -5.47
C PRO A 160 -4.70 10.90 -6.44
N GLU A 161 -5.28 12.03 -6.02
CA GLU A 161 -5.11 13.29 -6.74
C GLU A 161 -3.62 13.65 -6.79
N ALA A 162 -3.18 14.14 -7.96
CA ALA A 162 -1.80 14.55 -8.17
C ALA A 162 -1.37 15.55 -7.08
N GLY A 163 -0.37 15.17 -6.27
CA GLY A 163 0.11 15.98 -5.15
C GLY A 163 -0.20 15.44 -3.74
N GLY A 164 -0.89 14.31 -3.62
CA GLY A 164 -1.01 13.61 -2.34
C GLY A 164 0.33 13.04 -1.84
N PRO A 165 0.60 13.04 -0.52
CA PRO A 165 1.85 12.50 0.00
C PRO A 165 1.95 11.01 -0.30
N VAL A 166 2.97 10.63 -1.07
CA VAL A 166 3.48 9.25 -1.10
C VAL A 166 4.25 9.09 0.21
N ALA A 167 3.69 8.33 1.15
CA ALA A 167 4.33 8.07 2.44
C ALA A 167 5.37 6.94 2.34
#